data_AF-A0A0Q5LVC3-F1
#
_entry.id   AF-A0A0Q5LVC3-F1
#
_cell.length_a   1.000
_cell.length_b   1.000
_cell.length_c   1.000
_cell.angle_alpha   90.00
_cell.angle_beta   90.00
_cell.angle_gamma   90.00
#
_symmetry.space_group_name_H-M   'P 1'
#
loop_
_entity.id
_entity.type
_entity.pdbx_description
1 polymer ?
#
loop_
_entity_poly.entity_id
_entity_poly.type
_entity_poly.pdbx_seq_one_letter_code
_entity_poly.pdbx_strand_id
1 'polypeptide(L)'
;MALDDILTQVPIDDIAAKLGVSPDVAKEAVEQGGAVLLGGLAKNASTAEGSAAIENALKRHQGKAGAAKVDDIDQADGGKIVAHILGDDEKQVTEKLTESKETAGIDFGKLLPILAPIVMGLIANATKDKSAKPDAAETQSGGGGIGDVIGGILGGGSSSGGGGIGDLLGGILGGGKSSGGGGIGDLLGGLLGGKK
;
A
#
# COMPACT_ATOMS: atom_id res chain seq x y z
N MET A 1 7.37 -1.86 7.29
CA MET A 1 8.20 -2.55 6.27
C MET A 1 7.81 -2.13 4.86
N ALA A 2 6.65 -2.50 4.30
CA ALA A 2 6.32 -2.11 2.90
C ALA A 2 6.25 -0.58 2.67
N LEU A 3 5.77 0.18 3.65
CA LEU A 3 5.72 1.64 3.58
C LEU A 3 7.10 2.28 3.74
N ASP A 4 7.94 1.72 4.62
CA ASP A 4 9.34 2.16 4.79
C ASP A 4 10.17 1.95 3.51
N ASP A 5 9.93 0.85 2.79
CA ASP A 5 10.57 0.57 1.50
C ASP A 5 10.10 1.55 0.40
N ILE A 6 8.83 1.98 0.44
CA ILE A 6 8.32 3.04 -0.42
C ILE A 6 9.00 4.37 -0.07
N LEU A 7 9.05 4.73 1.20
CA LEU A 7 9.63 6.00 1.67
C LEU A 7 11.13 6.11 1.40
N THR A 8 11.86 4.99 1.34
CA THR A 8 13.29 4.98 1.02
C THR A 8 13.59 5.03 -0.48
N GLN A 9 12.62 4.66 -1.33
CA GLN A 9 12.76 4.68 -2.80
C GLN A 9 12.08 5.88 -3.46
N VAL A 10 11.21 6.58 -2.74
CA VAL A 10 10.55 7.80 -3.22
C VAL A 10 11.41 9.02 -2.87
N PRO A 11 11.75 9.89 -3.85
CA PRO A 11 12.50 11.10 -3.57
C PRO A 11 11.60 12.17 -2.92
N ILE A 12 11.38 12.06 -1.60
CA ILE A 12 10.48 12.94 -0.81
C ILE A 12 10.85 14.42 -0.98
N ASP A 13 12.14 14.74 -0.99
CA ASP A 13 12.61 16.13 -1.13
C ASP A 13 12.28 16.72 -2.51
N ASP A 14 12.41 15.94 -3.58
CA ASP A 14 12.03 16.38 -4.93
C ASP A 14 10.50 16.53 -5.05
N ILE A 15 9.73 15.64 -4.42
CA ILE A 15 8.26 15.75 -4.38
C ILE A 15 7.83 17.01 -3.62
N ALA A 16 8.43 17.26 -2.45
CA ALA A 16 8.17 18.45 -1.65
C ALA A 16 8.47 19.73 -2.44
N ALA A 17 9.60 19.77 -3.14
CA ALA A 17 9.98 20.90 -3.99
C ALA A 17 9.03 21.11 -5.17
N LYS A 18 8.58 20.03 -5.84
CA LYS A 18 7.64 20.10 -6.97
C LYS A 18 6.25 20.54 -6.56
N LEU A 19 5.82 20.14 -5.36
CA LEU A 19 4.49 20.45 -4.82
C LEU A 19 4.46 21.74 -3.98
N GLY A 20 5.63 22.30 -3.65
CA GLY A 20 5.73 23.54 -2.88
C GLY A 20 5.35 23.39 -1.41
N VAL A 21 5.57 22.21 -0.84
CA VAL A 21 5.22 21.86 0.55
C VAL A 21 6.46 21.47 1.36
N SER A 22 6.32 21.31 2.68
CA SER A 22 7.43 20.80 3.50
C SER A 22 7.66 19.30 3.26
N PRO A 23 8.89 18.81 3.48
CA PRO A 23 9.19 17.37 3.39
C PRO A 23 8.31 16.50 4.29
N ASP A 24 7.94 17.00 5.47
CA ASP A 24 7.04 16.29 6.39
C ASP A 24 5.63 16.12 5.80
N VAL A 25 5.09 17.16 5.16
CA VAL A 25 3.76 17.12 4.53
C VAL A 25 3.80 16.28 3.25
N ALA A 26 4.91 16.34 2.50
CA ALA A 26 5.13 15.46 1.36
C ALA A 26 5.19 13.99 1.80
N LYS A 27 5.93 13.67 2.86
CA LYS A 27 6.03 12.33 3.45
C LYS A 27 4.65 11.79 3.81
N GLU A 28 3.86 12.55 4.54
CA GLU A 28 2.48 12.17 4.91
C GLU A 28 1.62 11.88 3.68
N ALA A 29 1.71 12.71 2.64
CA ALA A 29 0.95 12.47 1.41
C ALA A 29 1.44 11.30 0.57
N VAL A 30 2.75 11.00 0.60
CA VAL A 30 3.29 9.78 0.01
C VAL A 30 2.76 8.56 0.75
N GLU A 31 2.63 8.62 2.07
CA GLU A 31 2.06 7.54 2.87
C GLU A 31 0.57 7.32 2.54
N GLN A 32 -0.22 8.40 2.55
CA GLN A 32 -1.65 8.34 2.23
C GLN A 32 -1.91 7.91 0.78
N GLY A 33 -1.19 8.51 -0.18
CA GLY A 33 -1.28 8.19 -1.60
C GLY A 33 -0.81 6.78 -1.91
N GLY A 34 0.28 6.33 -1.27
CA GLY A 34 0.79 4.97 -1.38
C GLY A 34 -0.20 3.93 -0.86
N ALA A 35 -0.83 4.17 0.30
CA ALA A 35 -1.84 3.28 0.86
C ALA A 35 -3.07 3.16 -0.05
N VAL A 36 -3.52 4.27 -0.64
CA VAL A 36 -4.62 4.30 -1.60
C VAL A 36 -4.30 3.52 -2.87
N LEU A 37 -3.11 3.73 -3.44
CA LEU A 37 -2.67 3.01 -4.64
C LEU A 37 -2.57 1.51 -4.37
N LEU A 38 -2.05 1.13 -3.20
CA LEU A 38 -1.95 -0.27 -2.78
C LEU A 38 -3.34 -0.90 -2.58
N GLY A 39 -4.28 -0.16 -2.00
CA GLY A 39 -5.67 -0.59 -1.85
C GLY A 39 -6.39 -0.78 -3.19
N GLY A 40 -6.21 0.15 -4.13
CA GLY A 40 -6.74 0.04 -5.49
C GLY A 40 -6.14 -1.15 -6.25
N LEU A 41 -4.82 -1.35 -6.13
CA LEU A 41 -4.12 -2.49 -6.71
C LEU A 41 -4.64 -3.81 -6.13
N ALA A 42 -4.83 -3.89 -4.81
CA ALA A 42 -5.39 -5.08 -4.16
C ALA A 42 -6.83 -5.37 -4.63
N LYS A 43 -7.67 -4.33 -4.75
CA LYS A 43 -9.04 -4.44 -5.29
C LYS A 43 -9.03 -4.98 -6.72
N ASN A 44 -8.18 -4.44 -7.58
CA ASN A 44 -8.06 -4.91 -8.97
C ASN A 44 -7.47 -6.32 -9.08
N ALA A 45 -6.44 -6.62 -8.30
CA ALA A 45 -5.80 -7.94 -8.27
C ALA A 45 -6.71 -9.03 -7.71
N SER A 46 -7.82 -8.67 -7.06
CA SER A 46 -8.85 -9.62 -6.59
C SER A 46 -9.67 -10.22 -7.73
N THR A 47 -9.57 -9.69 -8.96
CA THR A 47 -10.23 -10.23 -10.15
C THR A 47 -9.20 -10.85 -11.10
N ALA A 48 -9.62 -11.85 -11.89
CA ALA A 48 -8.76 -12.48 -12.89
C ALA A 48 -8.31 -11.48 -13.98
N GLU A 49 -9.20 -10.57 -14.37
CA GLU A 49 -8.93 -9.54 -15.38
C GLU A 49 -7.97 -8.47 -14.85
N GLY A 50 -8.21 -7.96 -13.64
CA GLY A 50 -7.36 -6.94 -13.03
C GLY A 50 -5.97 -7.47 -12.67
N SER A 51 -5.87 -8.72 -12.18
CA SER A 51 -4.57 -9.36 -11.95
C SER A 51 -3.76 -9.52 -13.23
N ALA A 52 -4.37 -9.97 -14.34
CA ALA A 52 -3.70 -10.07 -15.64
C ALA A 52 -3.25 -8.70 -16.18
N ALA A 53 -4.06 -7.66 -15.97
CA ALA A 53 -3.73 -6.31 -16.40
C ALA A 53 -2.56 -5.72 -15.58
N ILE A 54 -2.57 -5.93 -14.26
CA ILE A 54 -1.46 -5.57 -13.37
C ILE A 54 -0.19 -6.34 -13.78
N GLU A 55 -0.27 -7.62 -14.11
CA GLU A 55 0.89 -8.41 -14.57
C GLU A 55 1.52 -7.82 -15.85
N ASN A 56 0.69 -7.40 -16.80
CA ASN A 56 1.14 -6.75 -18.03
C ASN A 56 1.79 -5.39 -17.76
N ALA A 57 1.24 -4.61 -16.83
CA ALA A 57 1.83 -3.35 -16.40
C ALA A 57 3.16 -3.57 -15.66
N LEU A 58 3.24 -4.56 -14.77
CA LEU A 58 4.48 -4.94 -14.08
C LEU A 58 5.57 -5.36 -15.07
N LYS A 59 5.25 -6.16 -16.10
CA LYS A 59 6.22 -6.53 -17.16
C LYS A 59 6.75 -5.31 -17.93
N ARG A 60 5.92 -4.30 -18.15
CA ARG A 60 6.32 -3.03 -18.81
C ARG A 60 7.21 -2.14 -17.92
N HIS A 61 7.07 -2.28 -16.60
CA HIS A 61 7.83 -1.52 -15.62
C HIS A 61 8.93 -2.33 -14.92
N GLN A 62 9.10 -3.61 -15.27
CA GLN A 62 10.15 -4.46 -14.75
C GLN A 62 11.52 -3.89 -15.10
N GLY A 63 12.38 -3.71 -14.09
CA GLY A 63 13.73 -3.19 -14.26
C GLY A 63 13.84 -1.66 -14.26
N LYS A 64 12.73 -0.91 -14.20
CA LYS A 64 12.76 0.50 -13.80
C LYS A 64 12.87 0.54 -12.27
N ALA A 65 14.09 0.64 -11.75
CA ALA A 65 14.28 0.96 -10.34
C ALA A 65 13.65 2.33 -10.03
N GLY A 66 13.22 2.55 -8.78
CA GLY A 66 12.59 3.78 -8.33
C GLY A 66 13.24 5.02 -8.94
N ALA A 67 12.42 5.96 -9.41
CA ALA A 67 12.92 7.14 -10.09
C ALA A 67 13.77 7.97 -9.12
N ALA A 68 15.05 8.18 -9.46
CA ALA A 68 15.96 8.99 -8.65
C ALA A 68 15.50 10.45 -8.57
N LYS A 69 14.73 10.90 -9.56
CA LYS A 69 14.07 12.21 -9.62
C LYS A 69 12.64 12.11 -10.08
N VAL A 70 11.81 13.06 -9.63
CA VAL A 70 10.44 13.21 -10.11
C VAL A 70 10.39 13.46 -11.63
N ASP A 71 11.42 14.09 -12.20
CA ASP A 71 11.50 14.38 -13.64
C ASP A 71 11.79 13.15 -14.51
N ASP A 72 12.32 12.06 -13.92
CA ASP A 72 12.52 10.79 -14.62
C ASP A 72 11.22 9.99 -14.75
N ILE A 73 10.15 10.47 -14.12
CA ILE A 73 8.85 9.82 -14.08
C ILE A 73 8.01 10.31 -15.24
N ASP A 74 7.59 9.37 -16.08
CA ASP A 74 6.60 9.64 -17.11
C ASP A 74 5.23 9.86 -16.44
N GLN A 75 4.87 11.13 -16.27
CA GLN A 75 3.59 11.51 -15.65
C GLN A 75 2.37 11.11 -16.50
N ALA A 76 2.52 11.02 -17.82
CA ALA A 76 1.43 10.60 -18.70
C ALA A 76 1.17 9.10 -18.56
N ASP A 77 2.23 8.32 -18.39
CA ASP A 77 2.14 6.90 -18.04
C ASP A 77 1.61 6.73 -16.60
N GLY A 78 2.11 7.53 -15.67
CA GLY A 78 1.62 7.60 -14.29
C GLY A 78 0.13 7.82 -14.17
N GLY A 79 -0.43 8.78 -14.91
CA GLY A 79 -1.87 9.04 -14.91
C GLY A 79 -2.69 7.85 -15.42
N LYS A 80 -2.20 7.11 -16.43
CA LYS A 80 -2.86 5.89 -16.91
C LYS A 80 -2.82 4.79 -15.86
N ILE A 81 -1.71 4.66 -15.13
CA ILE A 81 -1.58 3.67 -14.06
C ILE A 81 -2.57 4.01 -12.94
N VAL A 82 -2.65 5.27 -12.50
CA VAL A 82 -3.62 5.71 -11.49
C VAL A 82 -5.05 5.41 -11.92
N ALA A 83 -5.43 5.78 -13.15
CA ALA A 83 -6.75 5.50 -13.70
C ALA A 83 -7.05 4.00 -13.77
N HIS A 84 -6.05 3.18 -14.06
CA HIS A 84 -6.22 1.74 -14.08
C HIS A 84 -6.36 1.15 -12.67
N ILE A 85 -5.59 1.66 -11.70
CA ILE A 85 -5.56 1.21 -10.30
C ILE A 85 -6.85 1.60 -9.55
N LEU A 86 -7.26 2.86 -9.68
CA LEU A 86 -8.40 3.40 -8.94
C LEU A 86 -9.71 3.26 -9.73
N GLY A 87 -9.64 3.10 -11.06
CA GLY A 87 -10.81 2.96 -11.91
C GLY A 87 -11.77 4.13 -11.74
N ASP A 88 -13.05 3.81 -11.59
CA ASP A 88 -14.11 4.81 -11.39
C ASP A 88 -13.94 5.63 -10.09
N ASP A 89 -13.20 5.09 -9.10
CA ASP A 89 -12.99 5.74 -7.81
C ASP A 89 -11.90 6.83 -7.86
N GLU A 90 -11.11 6.91 -8.94
CA GLU A 90 -9.98 7.84 -9.08
C GLU A 90 -10.32 9.27 -8.66
N LYS A 91 -11.40 9.83 -9.24
CA LYS A 91 -11.82 11.22 -8.97
C LYS A 91 -12.20 11.40 -7.51
N GLN A 92 -13.04 10.50 -6.98
CA GLN A 92 -13.53 10.60 -5.60
C GLN A 92 -12.38 10.47 -4.59
N VAL A 93 -11.45 9.55 -4.84
CA VAL A 93 -10.30 9.31 -3.98
C VAL A 93 -9.34 10.49 -4.03
N THR A 94 -9.07 11.02 -5.22
CA THR A 94 -8.21 12.20 -5.41
C THR A 94 -8.78 13.43 -4.72
N GLU A 95 -10.09 13.68 -4.86
CA GLU A 95 -10.80 14.76 -4.19
C GLU A 95 -10.72 14.62 -2.67
N LYS A 96 -11.06 13.44 -2.13
CA LYS A 96 -11.01 13.17 -0.67
C LYS A 96 -9.62 13.37 -0.06
N LEU A 97 -8.57 12.94 -0.78
CA LEU A 97 -7.20 13.13 -0.32
C LEU A 97 -6.77 14.59 -0.39
N THR A 98 -7.15 15.31 -1.45
CA THR A 98 -6.85 16.75 -1.61
C THR A 98 -7.56 17.61 -0.58
N GLU A 99 -8.75 17.20 -0.12
CA GLU A 99 -9.51 17.86 0.95
C GLU A 99 -9.03 17.50 2.37
N SER A 100 -8.10 16.54 2.50
CA SER A 100 -7.58 16.13 3.81
C SER A 100 -6.82 17.28 4.49
N LYS A 101 -7.11 17.49 5.78
CA LYS A 101 -6.42 18.51 6.58
C LYS A 101 -4.96 18.14 6.89
N GLU A 102 -4.63 16.86 6.84
CA GLU A 102 -3.28 16.35 7.17
C GLU A 102 -2.29 16.63 6.03
N THR A 103 -2.78 16.71 4.80
CA THR A 103 -1.99 16.95 3.58
C THR A 103 -2.43 18.24 2.89
N ALA A 104 -2.91 19.20 3.70
CA ALA A 104 -3.42 20.48 3.22
C ALA A 104 -2.42 21.20 2.32
N GLY A 105 -2.85 21.51 1.09
CA GLY A 105 -2.02 22.16 0.07
C GLY A 105 -1.40 21.20 -0.95
N ILE A 106 -1.61 19.90 -0.81
CA ILE A 106 -1.18 18.89 -1.80
C ILE A 106 -2.30 18.60 -2.80
N ASP A 107 -1.94 18.67 -4.08
CA ASP A 107 -2.78 18.23 -5.19
C ASP A 107 -2.51 16.76 -5.48
N PHE A 108 -3.38 15.88 -4.99
CA PHE A 108 -3.23 14.43 -5.22
C PHE A 108 -3.40 14.05 -6.68
N GLY A 109 -4.03 14.89 -7.50
CA GLY A 109 -4.11 14.70 -8.95
C GLY A 109 -2.75 14.81 -9.64
N LYS A 110 -1.77 15.47 -9.01
CA LYS A 110 -0.37 15.55 -9.47
C LYS A 110 0.52 14.56 -8.76
N LEU A 111 0.27 14.31 -7.47
CA LEU A 111 1.07 13.39 -6.68
C LEU A 111 0.83 11.92 -7.07
N LEU A 112 -0.42 11.49 -7.29
CA LEU A 112 -0.72 10.10 -7.61
C LEU A 112 -0.04 9.62 -8.92
N PRO A 113 -0.05 10.40 -10.03
CA PRO A 113 0.71 10.03 -11.23
C PRO A 113 2.22 9.91 -11.02
N ILE A 114 2.78 10.64 -10.06
CA ILE A 114 4.21 10.56 -9.70
C ILE A 114 4.46 9.28 -8.90
N LEU A 115 3.58 8.96 -7.95
CA LEU A 115 3.73 7.80 -7.07
C LEU A 115 3.45 6.46 -7.76
N ALA A 116 2.48 6.43 -8.67
CA ALA A 116 2.01 5.19 -9.29
C ALA A 116 3.12 4.39 -10.00
N PRO A 117 3.98 4.99 -10.85
CA PRO A 117 5.12 4.29 -11.45
C PRO A 117 6.13 3.76 -10.43
N ILE A 118 6.35 4.48 -9.31
CA ILE A 118 7.29 4.08 -8.26
C ILE A 118 6.76 2.85 -7.51
N VAL A 119 5.51 2.89 -7.07
CA VAL A 119 4.85 1.76 -6.40
C VAL A 119 4.81 0.53 -7.31
N MET A 120 4.52 0.72 -8.60
CA MET A 120 4.58 -0.37 -9.59
C MET A 120 5.99 -0.94 -9.75
N GLY A 121 7.02 -0.08 -9.85
CA GLY A 121 8.41 -0.50 -9.95
C GLY A 121 8.87 -1.32 -8.72
N LEU A 122 8.46 -0.90 -7.53
CA LEU A 122 8.72 -1.62 -6.27
C LEU A 122 8.07 -3.01 -6.27
N ILE A 123 6.80 -3.11 -6.65
CA ILE A 123 6.10 -4.41 -6.72
C ILE A 123 6.71 -5.29 -7.82
N ALA A 124 7.07 -4.71 -8.97
CA ALA A 124 7.72 -5.42 -10.07
C ALA A 124 9.10 -5.96 -9.66
N ASN A 125 9.86 -5.20 -8.86
CA ASN A 125 11.14 -5.65 -8.35
C ASN A 125 10.98 -6.69 -7.22
N ALA A 126 10.04 -6.48 -6.29
CA ALA A 126 9.75 -7.44 -5.23
C ALA A 126 9.26 -8.79 -5.78
N THR A 127 8.46 -8.79 -6.85
CA THR A 127 8.06 -10.03 -7.55
C THR A 127 9.24 -10.69 -8.26
N LYS A 128 10.11 -9.92 -8.91
CA LYS A 128 11.35 -10.43 -9.53
C LYS A 128 12.29 -11.08 -8.52
N ASP A 129 12.53 -10.42 -7.38
CA ASP A 129 13.42 -10.92 -6.33
C ASP A 129 12.86 -12.19 -5.66
N LYS A 130 11.53 -12.31 -5.56
CA LYS A 130 10.86 -13.53 -5.08
C LYS A 130 10.95 -14.70 -6.09
N SER A 131 11.02 -14.40 -7.39
CA SER A 131 11.30 -15.38 -8.45
C SER A 131 12.79 -15.75 -8.56
N ALA A 132 13.69 -15.00 -7.93
CA ALA A 132 15.14 -15.19 -8.01
C ALA A 132 15.73 -16.09 -6.90
N LYS A 133 14.91 -16.80 -6.10
CA LYS A 133 15.36 -17.93 -5.26
C LYS A 133 15.17 -19.26 -6.00
N PRO A 134 16.19 -19.81 -6.66
CA PRO A 134 16.15 -21.16 -7.22
C PRO A 134 16.52 -22.16 -6.13
N ASP A 135 15.65 -22.39 -5.15
CA ASP A 135 15.82 -23.53 -4.25
C ASP A 135 14.46 -23.98 -3.73
N ALA A 136 13.74 -24.68 -4.61
CA ALA A 136 12.94 -25.88 -4.34
C ALA A 136 11.88 -26.05 -5.43
N ALA A 137 12.08 -27.08 -6.24
CA ALA A 137 11.10 -27.84 -6.98
C ALA A 137 10.14 -27.11 -7.93
N GLU A 138 10.28 -27.49 -9.21
CA GLU A 138 9.23 -27.43 -10.21
C GLU A 138 7.85 -27.78 -9.62
N THR A 139 6.93 -26.83 -9.63
CA THR A 139 5.52 -27.10 -9.88
C THR A 139 4.98 -25.98 -10.73
N GLN A 140 5.01 -26.26 -12.03
CA GLN A 140 4.05 -25.86 -13.03
C GLN A 140 2.78 -25.17 -12.48
N SER A 141 2.64 -23.89 -12.82
CA SER A 141 1.38 -23.25 -13.22
C SER A 141 0.17 -23.43 -12.29
N GLY A 142 -0.09 -22.44 -11.44
CA GLY A 142 -1.44 -22.14 -10.95
C GLY A 142 -1.53 -21.82 -9.47
N GLY A 143 -1.85 -20.57 -9.13
CA GLY A 143 -2.45 -20.24 -7.83
C GLY A 143 -1.65 -19.36 -6.88
N GLY A 144 -0.67 -18.59 -7.36
CA GLY A 144 -0.10 -17.47 -6.61
C GLY A 144 -0.27 -16.19 -7.41
N GLY A 145 -1.48 -15.64 -7.42
CA GLY A 145 -1.78 -14.43 -8.16
C GLY A 145 -1.00 -13.23 -7.60
N ILE A 146 -0.91 -12.16 -8.38
CA ILE A 146 -0.41 -10.87 -7.88
C ILE A 146 -1.20 -10.40 -6.64
N GLY A 147 -2.47 -10.78 -6.54
CA GLY A 147 -3.29 -10.58 -5.33
C GLY A 147 -2.71 -11.23 -4.08
N ASP A 148 -2.07 -12.40 -4.19
CA ASP A 148 -1.43 -13.09 -3.07
C ASP A 148 -0.08 -12.45 -2.69
N VAL A 149 0.63 -11.89 -3.68
CA VAL A 149 1.87 -11.14 -3.43
C VAL A 149 1.56 -9.81 -2.77
N ILE A 150 0.57 -9.07 -3.29
CA ILE A 150 0.09 -7.80 -2.72
C ILE A 150 -0.53 -8.06 -1.34
N GLY A 151 -1.36 -9.09 -1.22
CA GLY A 151 -1.95 -9.52 0.05
C GLY A 151 -0.91 -9.97 1.07
N GLY A 152 0.17 -10.62 0.61
CA GLY A 152 1.32 -10.97 1.44
C GLY A 152 2.15 -9.75 1.87
N ILE A 153 2.28 -8.74 1.02
CA ILE A 153 2.93 -7.45 1.37
C ILE A 153 2.04 -6.65 2.33
N LEU A 154 0.72 -6.68 2.15
CA LEU A 154 -0.25 -5.92 2.91
C LEU A 154 -0.65 -6.59 4.24
N GLY A 155 -0.64 -7.92 4.30
CA GLY A 155 -1.11 -8.71 5.44
C GLY A 155 -0.20 -9.86 5.90
N GLY A 156 0.90 -10.14 5.20
CA GLY A 156 1.71 -11.35 5.40
C GLY A 156 3.11 -11.09 5.95
N GLY A 157 3.20 -10.56 7.17
CA GLY A 157 4.42 -10.57 7.98
C GLY A 157 4.31 -11.55 9.14
N SER A 158 4.40 -12.86 8.90
CA SER A 158 4.51 -13.84 10.00
C SER A 158 5.97 -14.16 10.30
N SER A 159 6.60 -13.31 11.11
CA SER A 159 7.45 -13.74 12.24
C SER A 159 7.98 -12.53 13.01
N SER A 160 7.51 -12.42 14.25
CA SER A 160 8.15 -11.70 15.35
C SER A 160 8.15 -10.16 15.30
N GLY A 161 7.05 -9.57 15.77
CA GLY A 161 7.07 -8.29 16.50
C GLY A 161 6.87 -7.01 15.69
N GLY A 162 5.82 -6.25 16.01
CA GLY A 162 5.62 -4.86 15.60
C GLY A 162 4.47 -4.66 14.60
N GLY A 163 3.48 -3.85 14.99
CA GLY A 163 2.21 -3.62 14.30
C GLY A 163 2.33 -3.36 12.80
N GLY A 164 1.61 -4.16 12.01
CA GLY A 164 1.51 -4.03 10.57
C GLY A 164 0.31 -3.18 10.14
N ILE A 165 0.37 -2.71 8.90
CA ILE A 165 -0.64 -1.87 8.24
C ILE A 165 -2.00 -2.59 8.15
N GLY A 166 -2.02 -3.93 8.14
CA GLY A 166 -3.25 -4.73 8.23
C GLY A 166 -4.02 -4.54 9.55
N ASP A 167 -3.33 -4.20 10.64
CA ASP A 167 -3.94 -3.87 11.93
C ASP A 167 -4.53 -2.44 11.92
N LEU A 168 -3.84 -1.51 11.24
CA LEU A 168 -4.29 -0.12 11.10
C LEU A 168 -5.45 0.01 10.09
N LEU A 169 -5.37 -0.66 8.94
CA LEU A 169 -6.45 -0.73 7.95
C LEU A 169 -7.60 -1.62 8.44
N GLY A 170 -7.32 -2.70 9.15
CA GLY A 170 -8.35 -3.51 9.83
C GLY A 170 -9.08 -2.73 10.92
N GLY A 171 -8.35 -1.90 11.67
CA GLY A 171 -8.92 -1.02 12.70
C GLY A 171 -9.72 0.16 12.14
N ILE A 172 -9.37 0.67 10.95
CA ILE A 172 -10.01 1.86 10.35
C ILE A 172 -11.13 1.51 9.36
N LEU A 173 -11.02 0.39 8.64
CA LEU A 173 -11.96 -0.04 7.59
C LEU A 173 -12.89 -1.17 8.06
N GLY A 174 -12.50 -1.90 9.12
CA GLY A 174 -13.23 -3.05 9.67
C GLY A 174 -13.89 -2.73 11.01
N GLY A 175 -14.84 -1.80 11.02
CA GLY A 175 -15.74 -1.64 12.15
C GLY A 175 -16.59 -2.89 12.35
N GLY A 176 -16.14 -3.83 13.19
CA GLY A 176 -16.98 -4.94 13.65
C GLY A 176 -16.27 -6.22 14.08
N LYS A 177 -16.08 -6.34 15.40
CA LYS A 177 -16.33 -7.56 16.22
C LYS A 177 -15.15 -8.52 16.50
N SER A 178 -14.71 -8.41 17.77
CA SER A 178 -14.43 -9.51 18.71
C SER A 178 -13.13 -10.31 18.54
N SER A 179 -12.12 -9.97 19.33
CA SER A 179 -11.52 -10.89 20.31
C SER A 179 -10.49 -10.14 21.14
N GLY A 180 -10.89 -9.67 22.31
CA GLY A 180 -10.03 -9.02 23.28
C GLY A 180 -10.60 -9.27 24.64
N GLY A 181 -10.24 -10.42 25.22
CA GLY A 181 -10.55 -10.78 26.59
C GLY A 181 -10.06 -9.68 27.53
N GLY A 182 -10.99 -8.82 27.93
CA GLY A 182 -10.79 -7.74 28.88
C GLY A 182 -11.84 -7.89 29.96
N GLY A 183 -11.36 -8.20 31.16
CA GLY A 183 -12.12 -8.66 32.30
C GLY A 183 -13.33 -7.79 32.65
N ILE A 184 -14.48 -8.46 32.68
CA ILE A 184 -15.62 -8.11 33.54
C ILE A 184 -16.05 -9.32 34.38
N GLY A 185 -15.67 -10.55 33.97
CA GLY A 185 -15.83 -11.76 34.78
C GLY A 185 -14.87 -11.84 35.97
N ASP A 186 -13.67 -11.24 35.86
CA ASP A 186 -12.64 -11.29 36.92
C ASP A 186 -12.95 -10.31 38.09
N LEU A 187 -13.66 -9.22 37.79
CA LEU A 187 -14.10 -8.23 38.79
C LEU A 187 -15.35 -8.67 39.57
N LEU A 188 -16.09 -9.66 39.08
CA LEU A 188 -17.23 -10.26 39.81
C LEU A 188 -16.85 -11.51 40.61
N GLY A 189 -15.68 -12.11 40.34
CA GLY A 189 -15.13 -13.22 41.12
C GLY A 189 -14.39 -12.80 42.39
N GLY A 190 -13.81 -11.59 42.41
CA GLY A 190 -12.95 -11.12 43.50
C GLY A 190 -13.65 -10.43 44.68
N LEU A 191 -14.93 -10.06 44.57
CA LEU A 191 -15.62 -9.25 45.59
C LEU A 191 -16.67 -10.02 46.43
N LEU A 192 -16.96 -11.29 46.11
CA LEU A 192 -17.92 -12.10 46.86
C LEU A 192 -17.27 -13.16 47.80
N GLY A 193 -15.95 -13.23 47.85
CA GLY A 193 -15.20 -14.24 48.60
C GLY A 193 -14.57 -13.72 49.90
N GLY A 194 -15.34 -13.05 50.75
CA GLY A 194 -14.81 -12.41 51.97
C GLY A 194 -15.72 -12.52 53.18
N LYS A 195 -15.98 -13.74 53.68
CA LYS A 195 -16.23 -13.96 55.12
C LYS A 195 -16.15 -15.44 55.54
N LYS A 196 -15.10 -15.77 56.28
CA LYS A 196 -15.22 -16.42 57.58
C LYS A 196 -14.39 -15.61 58.57
#